data_AF-A0A965IT92-F1
#
_entry.id   AF-A0A965IT92-F1
#
_cell.length_a   1.000
_cell.length_b   1.000
_cell.length_c   1.000
_cell.angle_alpha   90.00
_cell.angle_beta   90.00
_cell.angle_gamma   90.00
#
_symmetry.space_group_name_H-M   'P 1'
#
loop_
_entity.id
_entity.type
_entity.pdbx_description
1 polymer ?
#
loop_
_entity_poly.entity_id
_entity_poly.type
_entity_poly.pdbx_seq_one_letter_code
_entity_poly.pdbx_strand_id
1 'polypeptide(L)'
;MADLVESVKTYAVQETVGPIKGAGRWLAYGTIASLSLGMSVVMLGLGALRLSQDLGGGVLDGAWSFVHYLVAAVVLSAAVWTAISRISKTSLAKDPS
;
A
#
# COMPACT_ATOMS: atom_id res chain seq x y z
N MET A 1 37.52 23.87 -26.86
CA MET A 1 36.94 22.51 -27.01
C MET A 1 36.66 21.85 -25.67
N ALA A 2 37.58 21.91 -24.68
CA ALA A 2 37.36 21.34 -23.34
C ALA A 2 36.18 21.98 -22.56
N ASP A 3 35.99 23.30 -22.63
CA ASP A 3 34.89 24.02 -21.96
C ASP A 3 33.48 23.57 -22.37
N LEU A 4 33.29 23.18 -23.63
CA LEU A 4 31.99 22.73 -24.14
C LEU A 4 31.66 21.32 -23.62
N VAL A 5 32.67 20.46 -23.51
CA VAL A 5 32.52 19.11 -22.96
C VAL A 5 32.23 19.16 -21.46
N GLU A 6 32.90 20.03 -20.72
CA GLU A 6 32.66 20.26 -19.29
C GLU A 6 31.24 20.81 -19.03
N SER A 7 30.78 21.74 -19.87
CA SER A 7 29.45 22.36 -19.78
C SER A 7 28.32 21.35 -20.03
N VAL A 8 28.44 20.52 -21.08
CA VAL A 8 27.44 19.49 -21.42
C VAL A 8 27.40 18.39 -20.35
N LYS A 9 28.57 17.98 -19.84
CA LYS A 9 28.67 17.00 -18.73
C LYS A 9 27.99 17.51 -17.46
N THR A 10 28.23 18.77 -17.11
CA THR A 10 27.62 19.40 -15.93
C THR A 10 26.10 19.53 -16.09
N TYR A 11 25.62 19.81 -17.30
CA TYR A 11 24.19 19.90 -17.60
C TYR A 11 23.49 18.54 -17.51
N ALA A 12 24.09 17.50 -18.09
CA ALA A 12 23.56 16.13 -18.00
C ALA A 12 23.49 15.63 -16.54
N VAL A 13 24.45 16.02 -15.70
CA VAL A 13 24.42 15.74 -14.26
C VAL A 13 23.35 16.57 -13.55
N GLN A 14 23.16 17.85 -13.87
CA GLN A 14 22.10 18.66 -13.28
C GLN A 14 20.70 18.19 -13.66
N GLU A 15 20.48 17.81 -14.93
CA GLU A 15 19.20 17.27 -15.41
C GLU A 15 18.91 15.87 -14.86
N THR A 16 19.91 15.10 -14.42
CA THR A 16 19.71 13.75 -13.85
C THR A 16 19.62 13.74 -12.32
N VAL A 17 20.26 14.68 -11.63
CA VAL A 17 20.19 14.78 -10.16
C VAL A 17 18.79 15.21 -9.68
N GLY A 18 18.11 16.09 -10.43
CA GLY A 18 16.71 16.44 -10.19
C GLY A 18 15.77 15.23 -10.13
N PRO A 19 15.68 14.40 -11.19
CA PRO A 19 14.81 13.24 -11.24
C PRO A 19 15.23 12.13 -10.27
N ILE A 20 16.53 11.92 -10.01
CA ILE A 20 16.98 10.92 -9.03
C ILE A 20 16.52 11.28 -7.61
N LYS A 21 16.61 12.56 -7.22
CA LYS A 21 16.14 13.03 -5.90
C LYS A 21 14.61 12.91 -5.79
N GLY A 22 13.88 13.17 -6.87
CA GLY A 22 12.44 12.98 -6.95
C GLY A 22 12.03 11.50 -6.84
N ALA A 23 12.69 10.62 -7.61
CA ALA A 23 12.45 9.18 -7.59
C ALA A 23 12.75 8.57 -6.22
N GLY A 24 13.87 8.94 -5.58
CA GLY A 24 14.20 8.49 -4.24
C GLY A 24 13.15 8.88 -3.20
N ARG A 25 12.60 10.10 -3.28
CA ARG A 25 11.53 10.56 -2.39
C ARG A 25 10.22 9.81 -2.64
N TRP A 26 9.85 9.59 -3.91
CA TRP A 26 8.66 8.82 -4.28
C TRP A 26 8.76 7.36 -3.81
N LEU A 27 9.90 6.72 -4.00
CA LEU A 27 10.17 5.36 -3.52
C LEU A 27 10.11 5.27 -1.99
N ALA A 28 10.66 6.25 -1.28
CA ALA A 28 10.60 6.30 0.18
C ALA A 28 9.15 6.39 0.67
N TYR A 29 8.35 7.28 0.10
CA TYR A 29 6.92 7.37 0.44
C TYR A 29 6.14 6.12 0.06
N GLY A 30 6.42 5.53 -1.10
CA GLY A 30 5.81 4.26 -1.53
C GLY A 30 6.12 3.12 -0.56
N THR A 31 7.36 3.05 -0.08
CA THR A 31 7.80 2.02 0.88
C THR A 31 7.10 2.20 2.22
N ILE A 32 7.09 3.42 2.76
CA ILE A 32 6.42 3.73 4.03
C ILE A 32 4.91 3.44 3.92
N ALA A 33 4.28 3.85 2.83
CA ALA A 33 2.87 3.59 2.59
C ALA A 33 2.58 2.09 2.49
N SER A 34 3.41 1.32 1.78
CA SER A 34 3.27 -0.13 1.65
C SER A 34 3.42 -0.84 2.99
N LEU A 35 4.42 -0.46 3.79
CA LEU A 35 4.63 -1.02 5.13
C LEU A 35 3.45 -0.68 6.05
N SER A 36 3.00 0.57 6.03
CA SER A 36 1.86 1.02 6.82
C SER A 36 0.57 0.29 6.44
N LEU A 37 0.29 0.13 5.14
CA LEU A 37 -0.85 -0.64 4.66
C LEU A 37 -0.76 -2.11 5.04
N GLY A 38 0.40 -2.74 4.84
CA GLY A 38 0.60 -4.14 5.22
C GLY A 38 0.36 -4.37 6.72
N MET A 39 0.92 -3.50 7.56
CA MET A 39 0.71 -3.55 9.01
C MET A 39 -0.77 -3.38 9.39
N SER A 40 -1.46 -2.43 8.75
CA SER A 40 -2.89 -2.21 8.99
C SER A 40 -3.74 -3.43 8.63
N VAL A 41 -3.46 -4.09 7.50
CA VAL A 41 -4.20 -5.29 7.06
C VAL A 41 -4.00 -6.45 8.04
N VAL A 42 -2.77 -6.67 8.51
CA VAL A 42 -2.48 -7.72 9.52
C VAL A 42 -3.21 -7.42 10.83
N MET A 43 -3.14 -6.17 11.31
CA MET A 43 -3.84 -5.77 12.54
C MET A 43 -5.37 -5.87 12.42
N LEU A 44 -5.95 -5.52 11.26
CA LEU A 44 -7.38 -5.69 11.01
C LEU A 44 -7.80 -7.15 11.01
N GLY A 45 -7.02 -8.04 10.39
CA GLY A 45 -7.29 -9.48 10.40
C GLY A 45 -7.27 -10.05 11.82
N LEU A 46 -6.23 -9.72 12.59
CA LEU A 46 -6.11 -10.16 13.99
C LEU A 46 -7.22 -9.58 14.88
N GLY A 47 -7.54 -8.28 14.70
CA GLY A 47 -8.57 -7.59 15.46
C GLY A 47 -9.96 -8.15 15.18
N ALA A 48 -10.31 -8.37 13.91
CA ALA A 48 -11.58 -8.97 13.51
C ALA A 48 -11.73 -10.40 14.03
N LEU A 49 -10.67 -11.21 13.92
CA LEU A 49 -10.66 -12.56 14.46
C LEU A 49 -10.88 -12.55 15.98
N ARG A 50 -10.16 -11.70 16.71
CA ARG A 50 -10.32 -11.57 18.17
C ARG A 50 -11.70 -11.07 18.57
N LEU A 51 -12.24 -10.04 17.90
CA LEU A 51 -13.58 -9.54 18.16
C LEU A 51 -14.63 -10.63 17.93
N SER A 52 -14.50 -11.38 16.83
CA SER A 52 -15.41 -12.48 16.55
C SER A 52 -15.32 -13.57 17.61
N GLN A 53 -14.11 -13.89 18.10
CA GLN A 53 -13.91 -14.90 19.15
C GLN A 53 -14.46 -14.44 20.51
N ASP A 54 -14.27 -13.16 20.86
CA ASP A 54 -14.75 -12.56 22.10
C ASP A 54 -16.29 -12.47 22.14
N LEU A 55 -16.91 -12.09 21.02
CA LEU A 55 -18.36 -12.02 20.88
C LEU A 55 -19.01 -13.39 20.63
N GLY A 56 -18.33 -14.27 19.91
CA GLY A 56 -18.81 -15.59 19.49
C GLY A 56 -18.77 -16.62 20.61
N GLY A 57 -17.74 -16.55 21.47
CA GLY A 57 -17.57 -17.34 22.69
C GLY A 57 -17.97 -18.83 22.58
N GLY A 58 -18.39 -19.40 23.71
CA GLY A 58 -18.74 -20.82 23.85
C GLY A 58 -19.84 -21.34 22.91
N VAL A 59 -20.55 -20.46 22.19
CA VAL A 59 -21.57 -20.82 21.19
C VAL A 59 -20.94 -21.22 19.85
N LEU A 60 -19.85 -20.55 19.47
CA LEU A 60 -19.11 -20.84 18.24
C LEU A 60 -17.83 -21.65 18.51
N ASP A 61 -17.52 -21.95 19.76
CA ASP A 61 -16.41 -22.82 20.14
C ASP A 61 -16.70 -24.31 19.86
N GLY A 62 -15.67 -25.06 19.46
CA GLY A 62 -15.79 -26.46 19.06
C GLY A 62 -16.03 -26.65 17.55
N ALA A 63 -17.11 -27.36 17.18
CA ALA A 63 -17.39 -27.72 15.78
C ALA A 63 -17.63 -26.50 14.86
N TRP A 64 -18.03 -25.36 15.42
CA TRP A 64 -18.31 -24.12 14.68
C TRP A 64 -17.16 -23.11 14.67
N SER A 65 -16.00 -23.48 15.22
CA SER A 65 -14.82 -22.59 15.32
C SER A 65 -14.33 -22.05 13.97
N PHE A 66 -14.61 -22.77 12.88
CA PHE A 66 -14.28 -22.35 11.52
C PHE A 66 -14.91 -21.00 11.11
N VAL A 67 -16.06 -20.63 11.71
CA VAL A 67 -16.78 -19.38 11.40
C VAL A 67 -15.92 -18.15 11.71
N HIS A 68 -15.14 -18.18 12.79
CA HIS A 68 -14.24 -17.08 13.16
C HIS A 68 -13.20 -16.78 12.06
N TYR A 69 -12.68 -17.84 11.44
CA TYR A 69 -11.73 -17.72 10.32
C TYR A 69 -12.43 -17.23 9.05
N LEU A 70 -13.69 -17.63 8.83
CA LEU A 70 -14.50 -17.15 7.70
C LEU A 70 -14.79 -15.65 7.83
N VAL A 71 -15.10 -15.16 9.03
CA VAL A 71 -15.26 -13.72 9.31
C VAL A 71 -13.95 -12.97 9.03
N ALA A 72 -12.81 -13.48 9.53
CA ALA A 72 -11.51 -12.88 9.26
C ALA A 72 -11.19 -12.84 7.75
N ALA A 73 -11.51 -13.91 7.02
CA ALA A 73 -11.32 -13.99 5.57
C ALA A 73 -12.18 -12.96 4.82
N VAL A 74 -13.44 -12.76 5.23
CA VAL A 74 -14.33 -11.74 4.65
C VAL A 74 -13.76 -10.33 4.91
N VAL A 75 -13.31 -10.04 6.13
CA VAL A 75 -12.71 -8.74 6.47
C VAL A 75 -11.45 -8.46 5.65
N LEU A 76 -10.55 -9.43 5.53
CA LEU A 76 -9.34 -9.29 4.72
C LEU A 76 -9.67 -9.13 3.24
N SER A 77 -10.66 -9.87 2.73
CA SER A 77 -11.13 -9.74 1.34
C SER A 77 -11.70 -8.35 1.07
N ALA A 78 -12.49 -7.80 1.99
CA ALA A 78 -13.01 -6.43 1.90
C ALA A 78 -11.89 -5.38 1.95
N ALA A 79 -10.87 -5.58 2.78
CA ALA A 79 -9.70 -4.70 2.83
C ALA A 79 -8.92 -4.72 1.51
N VAL A 80 -8.66 -5.90 0.94
CA VAL A 80 -8.02 -6.06 -0.38
C VAL A 80 -8.85 -5.43 -1.47
N TRP A 81 -10.16 -5.69 -1.50
CA TRP A 81 -11.09 -5.06 -2.45
C TRP A 81 -11.03 -3.54 -2.36
N THR A 82 -11.04 -3.00 -1.13
CA THR A 82 -10.95 -1.55 -0.90
C THR A 82 -9.62 -1.00 -1.42
N ALA A 83 -8.51 -1.68 -1.15
CA ALA A 83 -7.20 -1.28 -1.66
C ALA A 83 -7.18 -1.26 -3.19
N ILE A 84 -7.67 -2.31 -3.86
CA ILE A 84 -7.78 -2.38 -5.32
C ILE A 84 -8.67 -1.27 -5.88
N SER A 85 -9.83 -1.03 -5.25
CA SER A 85 -10.78 0.00 -5.68
C SER A 85 -10.21 1.42 -5.61
N ARG A 86 -9.22 1.65 -4.74
CA ARG A 86 -8.56 2.96 -4.55
C ARG A 86 -7.44 3.19 -5.55
N ILE A 87 -6.85 2.13 -6.12
CA ILE A 87 -5.73 2.24 -7.08
C ILE A 87 -6.19 2.83 -8.43
N SER A 88 -7.41 2.54 -8.90
CA SER A 88 -7.84 2.92 -10.26
C SER A 88 -8.41 4.35 -10.41
N LYS A 89 -8.84 4.99 -9.32
CA LYS A 89 -9.58 6.28 -9.43
C LYS A 89 -8.70 7.52 -9.58
N THR A 90 -7.38 7.42 -9.41
CA THR A 90 -6.47 8.58 -9.47
C THR A 90 -5.83 8.80 -10.86
N SER A 91 -5.73 7.77 -11.70
CA SER A 91 -5.00 7.85 -12.97
C SER A 91 -5.85 8.19 -14.20
N LEU A 92 -7.18 8.14 -14.08
CA LEU A 92 -8.12 8.24 -15.21
C LEU A 92 -8.90 9.57 -15.30
N ALA A 93 -8.68 10.51 -14.37
CA ALA A 93 -9.37 11.80 -14.33
C ALA A 93 -8.53 12.96 -14.90
N LYS A 94 -7.54 12.68 -15.74
CA LYS A 94 -6.74 13.70 -16.42
C LYS A 94 -6.93 13.58 -17.93
N ASP A 95 -8.15 13.84 -18.38
CA ASP A 95 -8.38 14.22 -19.77
C ASP A 95 -8.08 15.73 -19.91
N PRO A 96 -7.25 16.14 -20.88
CA PRO A 96 -6.94 17.53 -21.14
C PRO A 96 -8.10 18.19 -21.92
N SER A 97 -8.63 19.27 -21.38
CA SER A 97 -9.41 20.27 -22.14
C SER A 97 -8.76 21.63 -21.97
#